data_AF-A0A9P0NVD4-F1
#
_entry.id   AF-A0A9P0NVD4-F1
#
_cell.length_a   1.000
_cell.length_b   1.000
_cell.length_c   1.000
_cell.angle_alpha   90.00
_cell.angle_beta   90.00
_cell.angle_gamma   90.00
#
_symmetry.space_group_name_H-M   'P 1'
#
loop_
_entity.id
_entity.type
_entity.pdbx_description
1 polymer ?
#
loop_
_entity_poly.entity_id
_entity_poly.type
_entity_poly.pdbx_seq_one_letter_code
_entity_poly.pdbx_strand_id
1 'polypeptide(L)'
;MKQAIIPKKLNLSRSIAMLSPADIDYEESMCTLRYAARVKYIKNCVKINVEEKGLIEGFELEIAELQQKLMELSMSEQKREQKRKERAVSAEEKERQKQTALELEKTEKMKAELEEKMALIQKKILVGGENLLEKAQQQVFFLESSAAELESLDKSHQQLEEQLNKKAAEKIDVEEQYSSLQEEDLGLTKKIKKVQAFIKDAKEEHSDKEREYQRDLEALFDNNRLLVRETQLANLIIDSYIPQEYLKKILTHLIWNNETQEYQMRGVAYTGNNMRKQQNTSAEIFTPVKFEMKQVYHKYPEKKREKRSMIKSFSAIPKSR
;
A
#
# COMPACT_ATOMS: atom_id res chain seq x y z
N MET A 1 -35.90 11.54 31.35
CA MET A 1 -36.81 10.38 31.42
C MET A 1 -36.19 9.23 30.62
N LYS A 2 -35.40 8.36 31.25
CA LYS A 2 -34.89 7.13 30.63
C LYS A 2 -35.78 5.99 31.13
N GLN A 3 -36.56 5.40 30.22
CA GLN A 3 -37.43 4.26 30.54
C GLN A 3 -36.57 3.08 31.03
N ALA A 4 -37.01 2.45 32.13
CA ALA A 4 -36.39 1.27 32.70
C ALA A 4 -36.18 0.19 31.62
N ILE A 5 -34.93 -0.21 31.44
CA ILE A 5 -34.55 -1.26 30.49
C ILE A 5 -34.85 -2.60 31.17
N ILE A 6 -36.11 -3.02 31.14
CA ILE A 6 -36.49 -4.41 31.39
C ILE A 6 -35.66 -5.28 30.42
N PRO A 7 -35.01 -6.37 30.85
CA PRO A 7 -34.22 -7.21 29.97
C PRO A 7 -35.12 -7.72 28.83
N LYS A 8 -34.95 -7.10 27.67
CA LYS A 8 -35.76 -7.33 26.49
C LYS A 8 -35.47 -8.74 26.01
N LYS A 9 -36.42 -9.67 26.16
CA LYS A 9 -36.38 -10.99 25.53
C LYS A 9 -36.53 -10.80 24.02
N LEU A 10 -35.44 -10.43 23.37
CA LEU A 10 -35.30 -10.36 21.94
C LEU A 10 -34.93 -11.76 21.46
N ASN A 11 -35.75 -12.36 20.59
CA ASN A 11 -35.43 -13.63 19.95
C ASN A 11 -34.35 -13.40 18.88
N LEU A 12 -33.10 -13.17 19.29
CA LEU A 12 -31.94 -13.14 18.40
C LEU A 12 -31.49 -14.57 18.13
N SER A 13 -31.68 -15.02 16.89
CA SER A 13 -31.14 -16.29 16.41
C SER A 13 -29.70 -16.10 15.93
N ARG A 14 -28.75 -16.83 16.51
CA ARG A 14 -27.34 -16.89 16.11
C ARG A 14 -26.96 -18.34 15.83
N SER A 15 -26.34 -18.61 14.68
CA SER A 15 -25.77 -19.92 14.35
C SER A 15 -24.25 -19.90 14.48
N ILE A 16 -23.67 -20.97 15.00
CA ILE A 16 -22.22 -21.18 15.07
C ILE A 16 -21.93 -22.47 14.31
N ALA A 17 -21.05 -22.40 13.31
CA ALA A 17 -20.61 -23.55 12.53
C ALA A 17 -19.22 -24.00 13.01
N MET A 18 -19.07 -25.29 13.33
CA MET A 18 -17.81 -25.89 13.75
C MET A 18 -17.21 -26.64 12.56
N LEU A 19 -15.93 -26.40 12.29
CA LEU A 19 -15.22 -26.96 11.13
C LEU A 19 -13.89 -27.58 11.57
N SER A 20 -13.49 -28.66 10.92
CA SER A 20 -12.18 -29.31 11.10
C SER A 20 -11.19 -28.74 10.09
N PRO A 21 -9.94 -28.41 10.49
CA PRO A 21 -8.93 -27.90 9.57
C PRO A 21 -8.23 -29.00 8.75
N ALA A 22 -8.57 -30.28 8.96
CA ALA A 22 -7.94 -31.39 8.26
C ALA A 22 -8.51 -31.57 6.84
N ASP A 23 -7.64 -31.87 5.87
CA ASP A 23 -8.02 -32.03 4.46
C ASP A 23 -8.97 -33.23 4.22
N ILE A 24 -8.97 -34.21 5.12
CA ILE A 24 -9.84 -35.40 5.07
C ILE A 24 -11.31 -35.00 5.21
N ASP A 25 -11.60 -33.92 5.95
CA ASP A 25 -12.95 -33.46 6.27
C ASP A 25 -13.40 -32.30 5.35
N TYR A 26 -12.74 -32.11 4.21
CA TYR A 26 -12.97 -30.99 3.31
C TYR A 26 -14.42 -30.93 2.81
N GLU A 27 -14.99 -32.06 2.39
CA GLU A 27 -16.37 -32.14 1.86
C GLU A 27 -17.43 -31.81 2.93
N GLU A 28 -17.27 -32.32 4.15
CA GLU A 28 -18.17 -32.04 5.28
C GLU A 28 -18.07 -30.59 5.76
N SER A 29 -16.84 -30.06 5.79
CA SER A 29 -16.58 -28.66 6.13
C SER A 29 -17.20 -27.72 5.09
N MET A 30 -17.09 -28.06 3.80
CA MET A 30 -17.67 -27.30 2.71
C MET A 30 -19.21 -27.32 2.74
N CYS A 31 -19.83 -28.46 3.05
CA CYS A 31 -21.29 -28.56 3.23
C CYS A 31 -21.79 -27.69 4.39
N THR A 32 -21.10 -27.72 5.54
CA THR A 32 -21.42 -26.91 6.72
C THR A 32 -21.28 -25.41 6.44
N LEU A 33 -20.23 -25.00 5.71
CA LEU A 33 -20.03 -23.63 5.24
C LEU A 33 -21.13 -23.15 4.29
N ARG A 34 -21.55 -24.00 3.35
CA ARG A 34 -22.67 -23.70 2.43
C ARG A 34 -23.97 -23.50 3.19
N TYR A 35 -24.24 -24.30 4.22
CA TYR A 35 -25.40 -24.13 5.08
C TYR A 35 -25.31 -22.83 5.90
N ALA A 36 -24.17 -22.56 6.53
CA ALA A 36 -23.95 -21.32 7.28
C ALA A 36 -24.13 -20.06 6.42
N ALA A 37 -23.66 -20.10 5.16
CA ALA A 37 -23.86 -19.03 4.20
C ALA A 37 -25.35 -18.78 3.92
N ARG A 38 -26.18 -19.83 3.82
CA ARG A 38 -27.63 -19.71 3.64
C ARG A 38 -28.33 -19.10 4.85
N VAL A 39 -27.90 -19.44 6.07
CA VAL A 39 -28.48 -18.93 7.33
C VAL A 39 -28.35 -17.39 7.45
N LYS A 40 -27.29 -16.80 6.89
CA LYS A 40 -27.10 -15.33 6.85
C LYS A 40 -28.26 -14.59 6.17
N TYR A 41 -28.96 -15.24 5.25
CA TYR A 41 -30.06 -14.63 4.50
C TYR A 41 -31.42 -14.77 5.19
N ILE A 42 -31.50 -15.46 6.33
CA ILE A 42 -32.73 -15.58 7.11
C ILE A 42 -32.98 -14.26 7.85
N LYS A 43 -34.06 -13.56 7.49
CA LYS A 43 -34.47 -12.30 8.13
C LYS A 43 -35.47 -12.58 9.25
N ASN A 44 -35.04 -12.40 10.50
CA ASN A 44 -35.91 -12.54 11.66
C ASN A 44 -36.51 -11.16 12.02
N CYS A 45 -37.85 -11.06 12.05
CA CYS A 45 -38.54 -9.84 12.44
C CYS A 45 -38.72 -9.82 13.96
N VAL A 46 -37.76 -9.20 14.66
CA VAL A 46 -37.78 -9.12 16.12
C VAL A 46 -38.74 -8.01 16.56
N LYS A 47 -39.87 -8.39 17.16
CA LYS A 47 -40.82 -7.46 17.77
C LYS A 47 -40.53 -7.33 19.27
N ILE A 48 -40.48 -6.11 19.78
CA ILE A 48 -40.35 -5.86 21.22
C ILE A 48 -41.69 -6.19 21.85
N ASN A 49 -41.73 -7.20 22.72
CA ASN A 49 -42.92 -7.56 23.46
C ASN A 49 -43.10 -6.58 24.63
N VAL A 50 -43.54 -5.36 24.31
CA VAL A 50 -43.98 -4.39 25.31
C VAL A 50 -45.46 -4.67 25.54
N GLU A 51 -45.82 -5.23 26.68
CA GLU A 51 -47.21 -5.21 27.10
C GLU A 51 -47.57 -3.72 27.31
N GLU A 52 -48.44 -3.17 26.46
CA GLU A 52 -48.77 -1.73 26.43
C GLU A 52 -49.40 -1.22 27.74
N LYS A 53 -49.87 -2.13 28.59
CA LYS A 53 -50.42 -1.84 29.91
C LYS A 53 -49.91 -2.88 30.89
N GLY A 54 -49.34 -2.42 32.01
CA GLY A 54 -48.99 -3.32 33.10
C GLY A 54 -50.25 -4.03 33.57
N LEU A 55 -50.13 -5.30 33.95
CA LEU A 55 -51.26 -6.11 34.44
C LEU A 55 -52.11 -5.39 35.51
N ILE A 56 -51.51 -4.48 36.27
CA ILE A 56 -52.14 -3.61 37.28
C ILE A 56 -53.00 -2.51 36.65
N GLU A 57 -52.52 -1.77 35.65
CA GLU A 57 -53.31 -0.75 34.93
C GLU A 57 -54.52 -1.35 34.22
N GLY A 58 -54.38 -2.60 33.74
CA GLY A 58 -55.49 -3.38 33.22
C GLY A 58 -56.57 -3.67 34.26
N PHE A 59 -56.18 -4.08 35.47
CA PHE A 59 -57.12 -4.34 36.57
C PHE A 59 -57.75 -3.06 37.13
N GLU A 60 -57.03 -1.94 37.16
CA GLU A 60 -57.59 -0.64 37.59
C GLU A 60 -58.68 -0.14 36.63
N LEU A 61 -58.45 -0.25 35.32
CA LEU A 61 -59.46 0.07 34.30
C LEU A 61 -60.68 -0.85 34.40
N GLU A 62 -60.47 -2.15 34.61
CA GLU A 62 -61.57 -3.11 34.76
C GLU A 62 -62.42 -2.84 36.01
N ILE A 63 -61.80 -2.44 37.13
CA ILE A 63 -62.53 -1.99 38.33
C ILE A 63 -63.34 -0.73 38.05
N ALA A 64 -62.76 0.27 37.38
CA ALA A 64 -63.45 1.51 37.05
C ALA A 64 -64.67 1.28 36.13
N GLU A 65 -64.53 0.40 35.13
CA GLU A 65 -65.65 0.00 34.28
C GLU A 65 -66.75 -0.74 35.05
N LEU A 66 -66.38 -1.65 35.96
CA LEU A 66 -67.34 -2.37 36.80
C LEU A 66 -68.07 -1.43 37.77
N GLN A 67 -67.38 -0.42 38.33
CA GLN A 67 -67.97 0.62 39.16
C GLN A 67 -68.96 1.47 38.38
N GLN A 68 -68.62 1.86 37.15
CA GLN A 68 -69.50 2.63 36.28
C GLN A 68 -70.77 1.82 35.93
N LYS A 69 -70.63 0.53 35.60
CA LYS A 69 -71.77 -0.37 35.33
C LYS A 69 -72.69 -0.51 36.55
N LEU A 70 -72.13 -0.61 37.76
CA LEU A 70 -72.94 -0.64 39.00
C LEU A 70 -73.66 0.69 39.25
N MET A 71 -73.00 1.83 38.99
CA MET A 71 -73.59 3.16 39.12
C MET A 71 -74.72 3.40 38.10
N GLU A 72 -74.54 2.96 36.86
CA GLU A 72 -75.59 3.04 35.84
C GLU A 72 -76.82 2.18 36.19
N LEU A 73 -76.60 0.98 36.73
CA LEU A 73 -77.66 0.11 37.22
C LEU A 73 -78.40 0.73 38.43
N SER A 74 -77.69 1.34 39.37
CA SER A 74 -78.32 2.00 40.54
C SER A 74 -79.09 3.26 40.15
N MET A 75 -78.58 4.08 39.24
CA MET A 75 -79.27 5.27 38.74
C MET A 75 -80.49 4.92 37.87
N SER A 76 -80.43 3.81 37.11
CA SER A 76 -81.56 3.29 36.35
C SER A 76 -82.69 2.81 37.26
N GLU A 77 -82.34 2.14 38.37
CA GLU A 77 -83.31 1.72 39.40
C GLU A 77 -83.95 2.92 40.12
N GLN A 78 -83.16 3.92 40.54
CA GLN A 78 -83.70 5.12 41.18
C GLN A 78 -84.65 5.91 40.28
N LYS A 79 -84.33 6.04 38.98
CA LYS A 79 -85.22 6.67 37.99
C LYS A 79 -86.50 5.88 37.77
N ARG A 80 -86.43 4.54 37.81
CA ARG A 80 -87.61 3.66 37.71
C ARG A 80 -88.49 3.77 38.96
N GLU A 81 -87.88 3.89 40.14
CA GLU A 81 -88.60 4.03 41.39
C GLU A 81 -89.26 5.42 41.56
N GLN A 82 -88.63 6.49 41.05
CA GLN A 82 -89.24 7.83 40.96
C GLN A 82 -90.44 7.84 39.99
N LYS A 83 -90.30 7.26 38.79
CA LYS A 83 -91.42 7.10 37.84
C LYS A 83 -92.58 6.28 38.40
N ARG A 84 -92.30 5.37 39.33
CA ARG A 84 -93.30 4.55 40.03
C ARG A 84 -94.05 5.36 41.10
N LYS A 85 -93.36 6.27 41.81
CA LYS A 85 -93.98 7.16 42.80
C LYS A 85 -94.85 8.26 42.15
N GLU A 86 -94.55 8.67 40.91
CA GLU A 86 -95.35 9.64 40.15
C GLU A 86 -96.60 9.04 39.47
N ARG A 87 -96.72 7.70 39.38
CA ARG A 87 -97.89 7.01 38.80
C ARG A 87 -98.60 6.16 39.86
N ALA A 88 -99.23 6.81 40.82
CA ALA A 88 -100.13 6.18 41.78
C ALA A 88 -101.59 6.59 41.53
N VAL A 89 -102.17 6.14 40.41
CA VAL A 89 -103.64 6.10 40.21
C VAL A 89 -104.02 4.85 39.39
N SER A 90 -104.85 4.00 40.02
CA SER A 90 -105.70 2.93 39.46
C SER A 90 -105.13 1.49 39.26
N ALA A 91 -105.55 0.61 40.18
CA ALA A 91 -106.21 -0.70 40.02
C ALA A 91 -105.86 -1.72 38.89
N GLU A 92 -104.64 -1.76 38.36
CA GLU A 92 -104.10 -2.89 37.56
C GLU A 92 -102.86 -3.53 38.24
N GLU A 93 -103.04 -4.00 39.48
CA GLU A 93 -101.94 -4.06 40.45
C GLU A 93 -101.27 -5.44 40.62
N LYS A 94 -101.80 -6.59 40.15
CA LYS A 94 -101.25 -7.93 40.53
C LYS A 94 -100.37 -8.65 39.50
N GLU A 95 -100.57 -8.44 38.20
CA GLU A 95 -99.77 -9.08 37.14
C GLU A 95 -98.46 -8.31 36.87
N ARG A 96 -98.53 -6.97 36.86
CA ARG A 96 -97.36 -6.10 36.69
C ARG A 96 -96.40 -6.19 37.87
N GLN A 97 -96.90 -6.34 39.09
CA GLN A 97 -96.07 -6.50 40.30
C GLN A 97 -95.19 -7.76 40.26
N LYS A 98 -95.72 -8.89 39.74
CA LYS A 98 -94.94 -10.14 39.59
C LYS A 98 -93.85 -10.01 38.53
N GLN A 99 -94.13 -9.36 37.39
CA GLN A 99 -93.14 -9.11 36.36
C GLN A 99 -92.04 -8.14 36.85
N THR A 100 -92.42 -7.08 37.58
CA THR A 100 -91.44 -6.15 38.16
C THR A 100 -90.61 -6.79 39.27
N ALA A 101 -91.18 -7.69 40.08
CA ALA A 101 -90.43 -8.40 41.12
C ALA A 101 -89.42 -9.38 40.52
N LEU A 102 -89.79 -10.10 39.46
CA LEU A 102 -88.88 -10.99 38.73
C LEU A 102 -87.77 -10.23 37.98
N GLU A 103 -88.05 -9.01 37.51
CA GLU A 103 -87.03 -8.15 36.91
C GLU A 103 -86.08 -7.56 37.96
N LEU A 104 -86.58 -7.16 39.13
CA LEU A 104 -85.78 -6.70 40.27
C LEU A 104 -84.85 -7.81 40.79
N GLU A 105 -85.36 -9.04 40.92
CA GLU A 105 -84.56 -10.18 41.35
C GLU A 105 -83.43 -10.50 40.34
N LYS A 106 -83.66 -10.27 39.04
CA LYS A 106 -82.62 -10.42 38.02
C LYS A 106 -81.59 -9.29 38.07
N THR A 107 -81.99 -8.04 38.33
CA THR A 107 -81.03 -6.93 38.47
C THR A 107 -80.21 -7.04 39.73
N GLU A 108 -80.80 -7.49 40.84
CA GLU A 108 -80.09 -7.76 42.10
C GLU A 108 -79.08 -8.90 41.95
N LYS A 109 -79.42 -9.99 41.26
CA LYS A 109 -78.46 -11.07 40.95
C LYS A 109 -77.30 -10.58 40.08
N MET A 110 -77.58 -9.77 39.05
CA MET A 110 -76.53 -9.18 38.21
C MET A 110 -75.62 -8.22 39.00
N LYS A 111 -76.18 -7.44 39.95
CA LYS A 111 -75.38 -6.58 40.83
C LYS A 111 -74.49 -7.39 41.77
N ALA A 112 -75.03 -8.42 42.41
CA ALA A 112 -74.27 -9.30 43.29
C ALA A 112 -73.09 -9.98 42.54
N GLU A 113 -73.31 -10.46 41.32
CA GLU A 113 -72.25 -11.04 40.49
C GLU A 113 -71.17 -10.03 40.09
N LEU A 114 -71.53 -8.76 39.84
CA LEU A 114 -70.58 -7.69 39.53
C LEU A 114 -69.77 -7.27 40.76
N GLU A 115 -70.41 -7.23 41.93
CA GLU A 115 -69.76 -6.94 43.22
C GLU A 115 -68.79 -8.05 43.64
N GLU A 116 -69.14 -9.31 43.43
CA GLU A 116 -68.26 -10.45 43.70
C GLU A 116 -67.02 -10.44 42.79
N LYS A 117 -67.19 -10.16 41.49
CA LYS A 117 -66.06 -9.98 40.56
C LYS A 117 -65.16 -8.82 40.96
N MET A 118 -65.75 -7.69 41.37
CA MET A 118 -64.99 -6.53 41.86
C MET A 118 -64.22 -6.87 43.14
N ALA A 119 -64.83 -7.58 44.09
CA ALA A 119 -64.18 -7.99 45.33
C ALA A 119 -63.02 -8.99 45.09
N LEU A 120 -63.14 -9.88 44.10
CA LEU A 120 -62.07 -10.81 43.72
C LEU A 120 -60.86 -10.07 43.11
N ILE A 121 -61.09 -9.06 42.27
CA ILE A 121 -60.01 -8.24 41.69
C ILE A 121 -59.38 -7.36 42.78
N GLN A 122 -60.19 -6.71 43.63
CA GLN A 122 -59.70 -5.92 44.75
C GLN A 122 -58.89 -6.76 45.75
N LYS A 123 -59.30 -8.00 46.03
CA LYS A 123 -58.55 -8.92 46.88
C LYS A 123 -57.20 -9.32 46.27
N LYS A 124 -57.12 -9.48 44.94
CA LYS A 124 -55.85 -9.74 44.25
C LYS A 124 -54.90 -8.53 44.29
N ILE A 125 -55.43 -7.32 44.29
CA ILE A 125 -54.64 -6.08 44.44
C ILE A 125 -54.20 -5.89 45.90
N LEU A 126 -55.11 -6.12 46.86
CA LEU A 126 -54.87 -5.92 48.29
C LEU A 126 -53.89 -6.95 48.89
N VAL A 127 -53.96 -8.21 48.46
CA VAL A 127 -53.01 -9.27 48.89
C VAL A 127 -51.61 -9.08 48.28
N GLY A 128 -51.45 -8.13 47.34
CA GLY A 128 -50.14 -7.65 46.88
C GLY A 128 -49.58 -6.45 47.66
N GLY A 129 -50.29 -5.96 48.69
CA GLY A 129 -50.14 -4.61 49.24
C GLY A 129 -49.16 -4.41 50.41
N GLU A 130 -48.68 -5.45 51.08
CA GLU A 130 -47.60 -5.28 52.04
C GLU A 130 -46.26 -5.20 51.27
N ASN A 131 -45.63 -4.01 51.33
CA ASN A 131 -44.32 -3.63 50.77
C ASN A 131 -44.32 -2.89 49.42
N LEU A 132 -45.40 -2.22 49.00
CA LEU A 132 -45.38 -1.43 47.75
C LEU A 132 -44.45 -0.20 47.83
N LEU A 133 -44.45 0.50 48.98
CA LEU A 133 -43.59 1.65 49.23
C LEU A 133 -42.11 1.24 49.35
N GLU A 134 -41.85 0.13 50.03
CA GLU A 134 -40.51 -0.42 50.21
C GLU A 134 -39.94 -0.97 48.89
N LYS A 135 -40.78 -1.61 48.05
CA LYS A 135 -40.41 -1.99 46.68
C LYS A 135 -40.12 -0.78 45.78
N ALA A 136 -40.85 0.32 45.94
CA ALA A 136 -40.58 1.55 45.19
C ALA A 136 -39.22 2.16 45.61
N GLN A 137 -38.92 2.21 46.91
CA GLN A 137 -37.61 2.66 47.41
C GLN A 137 -36.47 1.74 46.94
N GLN A 138 -36.65 0.42 46.98
CA GLN A 138 -35.70 -0.54 46.44
C GLN A 138 -35.49 -0.35 44.93
N GLN A 139 -36.55 -0.12 44.15
CA GLN A 139 -36.44 0.19 42.72
C GLN A 139 -35.64 1.46 42.47
N VAL A 140 -35.88 2.54 43.24
CA VAL A 140 -35.12 3.78 43.10
C VAL A 140 -33.64 3.54 43.42
N PHE A 141 -33.34 2.80 44.49
CA PHE A 141 -31.97 2.43 44.85
C PHE A 141 -31.27 1.59 43.78
N PHE A 142 -31.95 0.58 43.21
CA PHE A 142 -31.42 -0.21 42.10
C PHE A 142 -31.21 0.63 40.84
N LEU A 143 -32.11 1.58 40.54
CA LEU A 143 -31.97 2.49 39.40
C LEU A 143 -30.78 3.43 39.59
N GLU A 144 -30.55 3.93 40.81
CA GLU A 144 -29.42 4.80 41.13
C GLU A 144 -28.08 4.05 41.08
N SER A 145 -28.03 2.83 41.65
CA SER A 145 -26.85 1.95 41.53
C SER A 145 -26.56 1.61 40.06
N SER A 146 -27.59 1.27 39.29
CA SER A 146 -27.44 0.98 37.85
C SER A 146 -27.01 2.21 37.05
N ALA A 147 -27.49 3.41 37.40
CA ALA A 147 -27.07 4.65 36.76
C ALA A 147 -25.60 4.98 37.06
N ALA A 148 -25.15 4.78 38.30
CA ALA A 148 -23.75 4.97 38.68
C ALA A 148 -22.81 3.97 37.97
N GLU A 149 -23.23 2.70 37.84
CA GLU A 149 -22.51 1.70 37.03
C GLU A 149 -22.42 2.13 35.57
N LEU A 150 -23.52 2.61 34.98
CA LEU A 150 -23.55 3.11 33.60
C LEU A 150 -22.61 4.30 33.39
N GLU A 151 -22.56 5.24 34.34
CA GLU A 151 -21.65 6.38 34.27
C GLU A 151 -20.17 5.95 34.39
N SER A 152 -19.88 4.93 35.21
CA SER A 152 -18.53 4.37 35.32
C SER A 152 -18.09 3.67 34.03
N LEU A 153 -19.01 2.98 33.35
CA LEU A 153 -18.77 2.35 32.05
C LEU A 153 -18.58 3.40 30.96
N ASP A 154 -19.39 4.46 30.94
CA ASP A 154 -19.27 5.57 29.99
C ASP A 154 -17.90 6.27 30.14
N LYS A 155 -17.45 6.52 31.38
CA LYS A 155 -16.10 7.07 31.66
C LYS A 155 -15.00 6.14 31.16
N SER A 156 -15.13 4.84 31.39
CA SER A 156 -14.15 3.84 30.92
C SER A 156 -14.13 3.75 29.39
N HIS A 157 -15.29 3.84 28.75
CA HIS A 157 -15.41 3.85 27.29
C HIS A 157 -14.75 5.09 26.69
N GLN A 158 -15.00 6.27 27.26
CA GLN A 158 -14.36 7.53 26.84
C GLN A 158 -12.84 7.48 26.99
N GLN A 159 -12.32 6.92 28.07
CA GLN A 159 -10.87 6.74 28.26
C GLN A 159 -10.27 5.80 27.20
N LEU A 160 -10.96 4.70 26.87
CA LEU A 160 -10.53 3.79 25.81
C LEU A 160 -10.55 4.47 24.43
N GLU A 161 -11.58 5.25 24.13
CA GLU A 161 -11.67 6.03 22.89
C GLU A 161 -10.54 7.06 22.79
N GLU A 162 -10.24 7.77 23.88
CA GLU A 162 -9.13 8.73 23.91
C GLU A 162 -7.78 8.04 23.70
N GLN A 163 -7.55 6.88 24.30
CA GLN A 163 -6.34 6.08 24.07
C GLN A 163 -6.26 5.56 22.64
N LEU A 164 -7.37 5.13 22.05
CA LEU A 164 -7.42 4.72 20.64
C LEU A 164 -7.08 5.88 19.72
N ASN A 165 -7.60 7.08 19.98
CA ASN A 165 -7.30 8.27 19.20
C ASN A 165 -5.82 8.68 19.33
N LYS A 166 -5.24 8.62 20.53
CA LYS A 166 -3.81 8.88 20.75
C LYS A 166 -2.93 7.90 19.98
N LYS A 167 -3.21 6.59 20.08
CA LYS A 167 -2.50 5.57 19.31
C LYS A 167 -2.67 5.73 17.79
N ALA A 168 -3.86 6.16 17.35
CA ALA A 168 -4.11 6.44 15.94
C ALA A 168 -3.28 7.63 15.44
N ALA A 169 -3.16 8.70 16.23
CA ALA A 169 -2.31 9.85 15.92
C ALA A 169 -0.82 9.45 15.88
N GLU A 170 -0.33 8.76 16.91
CA GLU A 170 1.05 8.25 16.94
C GLU A 170 1.38 7.36 15.74
N LYS A 171 0.42 6.53 15.32
CA LYS A 171 0.58 5.69 14.13
C LYS A 171 0.75 6.52 12.86
N ILE A 172 -0.03 7.59 12.70
CA ILE A 172 0.07 8.49 11.55
C ILE A 172 1.45 9.18 11.56
N ASP A 173 1.89 9.72 12.69
CA ASP A 173 3.18 10.39 12.82
C ASP A 173 4.35 9.44 12.44
N VAL A 174 4.26 8.18 12.89
CA VAL A 174 5.25 7.14 12.55
C VAL A 174 5.21 6.79 11.06
N GLU A 175 4.02 6.66 10.46
CA GLU A 175 3.87 6.41 9.01
C GLU A 175 4.48 7.55 8.17
N GLU A 176 4.28 8.81 8.57
CA GLU A 176 4.89 9.97 7.90
C GLU A 176 6.42 9.96 8.01
N GLN A 177 6.97 9.65 9.20
CA GLN A 177 8.41 9.51 9.39
C GLN A 177 9.01 8.39 8.53
N TYR A 178 8.35 7.22 8.48
CA TYR A 178 8.79 6.11 7.64
C TYR A 178 8.73 6.47 6.14
N SER A 179 7.69 7.20 5.71
CA SER A 179 7.57 7.65 4.32
C SER A 179 8.73 8.61 3.95
N SER A 180 9.04 9.57 4.82
CA SER A 180 10.17 10.50 4.61
C SER A 180 11.50 9.77 4.50
N LEU A 181 11.79 8.84 5.43
CA LEU A 181 13.02 8.05 5.42
C LEU A 181 13.12 7.18 4.15
N GLN A 182 11.99 6.61 3.70
CA GLN A 182 11.95 5.82 2.48
C GLN A 182 12.25 6.66 1.23
N GLU A 183 11.78 7.91 1.17
CA GLU A 183 12.10 8.84 0.08
C GLU A 183 13.59 9.21 0.08
N GLU A 184 14.18 9.45 1.25
CA GLU A 184 15.62 9.71 1.40
C GLU A 184 16.46 8.51 0.94
N ASP A 185 16.12 7.30 1.37
CA ASP A 185 16.80 6.06 0.96
C ASP A 185 16.74 5.84 -0.55
N LEU A 186 15.59 6.10 -1.17
CA LEU A 186 15.43 6.05 -2.62
C LEU A 186 16.30 7.12 -3.31
N GLY A 187 16.36 8.32 -2.74
CA GLY A 187 17.21 9.42 -3.22
C GLY A 187 18.69 9.08 -3.15
N LEU A 188 19.16 8.57 -2.01
CA LEU A 188 20.54 8.14 -1.79
C LEU A 188 20.91 6.96 -2.69
N THR A 189 20.03 5.96 -2.82
CA THR A 189 20.23 4.82 -3.71
C THR A 189 20.41 5.25 -5.17
N LYS A 190 19.64 6.24 -5.65
CA LYS A 190 19.81 6.81 -6.99
C LYS A 190 21.16 7.53 -7.13
N LYS A 191 21.59 8.29 -6.12
CA LYS A 191 22.91 8.96 -6.11
C LYS A 191 24.04 7.93 -6.16
N ILE A 192 23.96 6.88 -5.35
CA ILE A 192 24.93 5.78 -5.33
C ILE A 192 25.04 5.14 -6.72
N LYS A 193 23.92 4.80 -7.36
CA LYS A 193 23.92 4.23 -8.72
C LYS A 193 24.58 5.15 -9.75
N LYS A 194 24.35 6.46 -9.66
CA LYS A 194 25.02 7.44 -10.55
C LYS A 194 26.54 7.46 -10.34
N VAL A 195 26.99 7.51 -9.08
CA VAL A 195 28.42 7.51 -8.76
C VAL A 195 29.08 6.20 -9.17
N GLN A 196 28.41 5.07 -8.98
CA GLN A 196 28.88 3.76 -9.44
C GLN A 196 29.05 3.71 -10.97
N ALA A 197 28.13 4.32 -11.73
CA ALA A 197 28.26 4.45 -13.18
C ALA A 197 29.49 5.29 -13.54
N PHE A 198 29.68 6.47 -12.93
CA PHE A 198 30.88 7.28 -13.18
C PHE A 198 32.18 6.57 -12.83
N ILE A 199 32.21 5.81 -11.74
CA ILE A 199 33.38 5.00 -11.37
C ILE A 199 33.65 3.91 -12.42
N LYS A 200 32.60 3.28 -12.94
CA LYS A 200 32.73 2.26 -13.99
C LYS A 200 33.28 2.89 -15.27
N ASP A 201 32.70 4.00 -15.72
CA ASP A 201 33.13 4.70 -16.93
C ASP A 201 34.60 5.15 -16.81
N ALA A 202 34.98 5.76 -15.68
CA ALA A 202 36.36 6.17 -15.43
C ALA A 202 37.36 5.00 -15.40
N LYS A 203 36.93 3.83 -14.90
CA LYS A 203 37.76 2.61 -14.92
C LYS A 203 37.94 2.07 -16.34
N GLU A 204 36.89 2.10 -17.15
CA GLU A 204 36.96 1.69 -18.55
C GLU A 204 37.89 2.61 -19.34
N GLU A 205 37.76 3.93 -19.19
CA GLU A 205 38.67 4.93 -19.80
C GLU A 205 40.13 4.73 -19.36
N HIS A 206 40.37 4.47 -18.07
CA HIS A 206 41.71 4.19 -17.57
C HIS A 206 42.30 2.93 -18.24
N SER A 207 41.50 1.87 -18.33
CA SER A 207 41.90 0.62 -18.95
C SER A 207 42.19 0.77 -20.45
N ASP A 208 41.43 1.61 -21.15
CA ASP A 208 41.70 1.98 -22.54
C ASP A 208 43.03 2.72 -22.68
N LYS A 209 43.26 3.75 -21.85
CA LYS A 209 44.52 4.51 -21.85
C LYS A 209 45.74 3.65 -21.53
N GLU A 210 45.62 2.71 -20.59
CA GLU A 210 46.69 1.76 -20.29
C GLU A 210 47.02 0.88 -21.50
N ARG A 211 46.00 0.39 -22.23
CA ARG A 211 46.23 -0.39 -23.45
C ARG A 211 46.90 0.43 -24.54
N GLU A 212 46.53 1.69 -24.71
CA GLU A 212 47.19 2.60 -25.66
C GLU A 212 48.66 2.83 -25.26
N TYR A 213 48.91 3.14 -23.98
CA TYR A 213 50.27 3.30 -23.46
C TYR A 213 51.15 2.07 -23.70
N GLN A 214 50.60 0.86 -23.48
CA GLN A 214 51.35 -0.37 -23.74
C GLN A 214 51.70 -0.53 -25.22
N ARG A 215 50.77 -0.22 -26.13
CA ARG A 215 51.04 -0.27 -27.58
C ARG A 215 52.10 0.74 -28.00
N ASP A 216 52.05 1.95 -27.45
CA ASP A 216 53.04 2.99 -27.73
C ASP A 216 54.42 2.59 -27.20
N LEU A 217 54.47 2.02 -26.00
CA LEU A 217 55.71 1.47 -25.43
C LEU A 217 56.28 0.35 -26.30
N GLU A 218 55.46 -0.62 -26.72
CA GLU A 218 55.88 -1.70 -27.62
C GLU A 218 56.42 -1.14 -28.95
N ALA A 219 55.73 -0.17 -29.54
CA ALA A 219 56.18 0.48 -30.77
C ALA A 219 57.52 1.22 -30.60
N LEU A 220 57.71 1.92 -29.48
CA LEU A 220 58.98 2.58 -29.15
C LEU A 220 60.10 1.56 -28.91
N PHE A 221 59.82 0.45 -28.24
CA PHE A 221 60.80 -0.62 -28.04
C PHE A 221 61.20 -1.28 -29.36
N ASP A 222 60.26 -1.53 -30.26
CA ASP A 222 60.57 -2.08 -31.58
C ASP A 222 61.41 -1.10 -32.42
N ASN A 223 61.07 0.20 -32.39
CA ASN A 223 61.90 1.24 -33.02
C ASN A 223 63.31 1.28 -32.42
N ASN A 224 63.44 1.20 -31.10
CA ASN A 224 64.75 1.16 -30.44
C ASN A 224 65.56 -0.07 -30.88
N ARG A 225 64.93 -1.25 -30.95
CA ARG A 225 65.59 -2.48 -31.41
C ARG A 225 66.06 -2.37 -32.86
N LEU A 226 65.28 -1.73 -33.73
CA LEU A 226 65.69 -1.46 -35.12
C LEU A 226 66.88 -0.49 -35.17
N LEU A 227 66.81 0.65 -34.48
CA LEU A 227 67.90 1.63 -34.43
C LEU A 227 69.20 1.03 -33.85
N VAL A 228 69.08 0.18 -32.82
CA VAL A 228 70.23 -0.55 -32.26
C VAL A 228 70.87 -1.45 -33.32
N ARG A 229 70.07 -2.20 -34.09
CA ARG A 229 70.59 -3.06 -35.18
C ARG A 229 71.25 -2.25 -36.28
N GLU A 230 70.64 -1.14 -36.71
CA GLU A 230 71.21 -0.25 -37.72
C GLU A 230 72.53 0.35 -37.26
N THR A 231 72.59 0.80 -36.01
CA THR A 231 73.82 1.35 -35.42
C THR A 231 74.91 0.28 -35.31
N GLN A 232 74.57 -0.93 -34.86
CA GLN A 232 75.51 -2.05 -34.80
C GLN A 232 76.04 -2.43 -36.19
N LEU A 233 75.17 -2.45 -37.21
CA LEU A 233 75.58 -2.70 -38.60
C LEU A 233 76.51 -1.60 -39.12
N ALA A 234 76.18 -0.33 -38.89
CA ALA A 234 77.02 0.80 -39.27
C ALA A 234 78.41 0.71 -38.61
N ASN A 235 78.47 0.40 -37.32
CA ASN A 235 79.73 0.23 -36.59
C ASN A 235 80.55 -0.94 -37.16
N LEU A 236 79.92 -2.08 -37.48
CA LEU A 236 80.60 -3.21 -38.10
C LEU A 236 81.19 -2.84 -39.46
N ILE A 237 80.45 -2.10 -40.29
CA ILE A 237 80.95 -1.61 -41.59
C ILE A 237 82.13 -0.65 -41.38
N ILE A 238 82.04 0.25 -40.41
CA ILE A 238 83.13 1.16 -40.07
C ILE A 238 84.38 0.37 -39.65
N ASP A 239 84.24 -0.58 -38.74
CA ASP A 239 85.36 -1.37 -38.22
C ASP A 239 86.02 -2.25 -39.29
N SER A 240 85.24 -2.77 -40.23
CA SER A 240 85.74 -3.66 -41.29
C SER A 240 86.38 -2.93 -42.47
N TYR A 241 85.89 -1.73 -42.82
CA TYR A 241 86.31 -1.04 -44.06
C TYR A 241 87.08 0.27 -43.85
N ILE A 242 87.08 0.87 -42.65
CA ILE A 242 87.72 2.16 -42.39
C ILE A 242 88.89 2.00 -41.41
N PRO A 243 90.14 2.22 -41.83
CA PRO A 243 91.29 2.20 -40.92
C PRO A 243 91.16 3.26 -39.80
N GLN A 244 91.58 2.89 -38.59
CA GLN A 244 91.39 3.70 -37.38
C GLN A 244 92.01 5.11 -37.47
N GLU A 245 93.10 5.28 -38.22
CA GLU A 245 93.74 6.58 -38.41
C GLU A 245 92.86 7.56 -39.19
N TYR A 246 92.15 7.09 -40.22
CA TYR A 246 91.23 7.92 -40.99
C TYR A 246 89.96 8.21 -40.20
N LEU A 247 89.47 7.25 -39.42
CA LEU A 247 88.34 7.45 -38.52
C LEU A 247 88.62 8.57 -37.50
N LYS A 248 89.81 8.57 -36.86
CA LYS A 248 90.23 9.64 -35.95
C LYS A 248 90.23 11.01 -36.63
N LYS A 249 90.77 11.11 -37.84
CA LYS A 249 90.77 12.35 -38.64
C LYS A 249 89.35 12.83 -38.95
N ILE A 250 88.44 11.92 -39.32
CA ILE A 250 87.04 12.26 -39.59
C ILE A 250 86.37 12.82 -38.33
N LEU A 251 86.51 12.14 -37.18
CA LEU A 251 85.91 12.58 -35.92
C LEU A 251 86.41 13.96 -35.47
N THR A 252 87.71 14.29 -35.67
CA THR A 252 88.25 15.62 -35.30
C THR A 252 87.65 16.78 -36.10
N HIS A 253 87.10 16.51 -37.28
CA HIS A 253 86.53 17.52 -38.18
C HIS A 253 85.00 17.48 -38.25
N LEU A 254 84.37 16.57 -37.51
CA LEU A 254 82.92 16.45 -37.37
C LEU A 254 82.41 17.50 -36.37
N ILE A 255 81.42 18.30 -36.76
CA ILE A 255 80.76 19.30 -35.91
C ILE A 255 79.27 19.02 -35.90
N TRP A 256 78.66 19.02 -34.72
CA TRP A 256 77.21 18.96 -34.58
C TRP A 256 76.60 20.35 -34.79
N ASN A 257 75.64 20.46 -35.70
CA ASN A 257 74.88 21.68 -35.89
C ASN A 257 73.53 21.59 -35.15
N ASN A 258 73.34 22.44 -34.14
CA ASN A 258 72.11 22.47 -33.33
C ASN A 258 70.88 22.98 -34.09
N GLU A 259 71.06 23.81 -35.13
CA GLU A 259 69.95 24.37 -35.90
C GLU A 259 69.39 23.37 -36.91
N THR A 260 70.27 22.61 -37.58
CA THR A 260 69.86 21.61 -38.57
C THR A 260 69.71 20.20 -37.98
N GLN A 261 70.14 19.99 -36.73
CA GLN A 261 70.19 18.67 -36.07
C GLN A 261 70.94 17.59 -36.87
N GLU A 262 72.00 18.01 -37.57
CA GLU A 262 72.80 17.15 -38.42
C GLU A 262 74.29 17.32 -38.12
N TYR A 263 75.05 16.24 -38.26
CA TYR A 263 76.51 16.31 -38.23
C TYR A 263 77.04 16.88 -39.55
N GLN A 264 77.79 17.97 -39.46
CA GLN A 264 78.45 18.62 -40.58
C GLN A 264 79.96 18.40 -40.51
N MET A 265 80.56 18.01 -41.63
CA MET A 265 82.00 17.82 -41.73
C MET A 265 82.67 19.13 -42.20
N ARG A 266 83.75 19.55 -41.52
CA ARG A 266 84.54 20.69 -41.99
C ARG A 266 85.35 20.32 -43.24
N GLY A 267 85.25 21.13 -44.29
CA GLY A 267 86.00 20.91 -45.52
C GLY A 267 85.44 19.81 -46.43
N VAL A 268 84.12 19.51 -46.34
CA VAL A 268 83.42 18.52 -47.19
C VAL A 268 83.71 18.70 -48.68
N ALA A 269 83.86 19.93 -49.15
CA ALA A 269 84.18 20.25 -50.54
C ALA A 269 85.48 19.61 -51.04
N TYR A 270 86.45 19.38 -50.15
CA TYR A 270 87.78 18.83 -50.49
C TYR A 270 87.86 17.30 -50.33
N THR A 271 86.74 16.63 -50.06
CA THR A 271 86.71 15.16 -50.01
C THR A 271 86.74 14.58 -51.43
N GLY A 272 87.41 13.43 -51.60
CA GLY A 272 87.64 12.83 -52.93
C GLY A 272 86.37 12.59 -53.76
N ASN A 273 85.24 12.30 -53.11
CA ASN A 273 83.95 12.12 -53.80
C ASN A 273 83.40 13.43 -54.37
N ASN A 274 83.52 14.55 -53.62
CA ASN A 274 83.09 15.87 -54.09
C ASN A 274 84.06 16.46 -55.11
N MET A 275 85.37 16.23 -54.95
CA MET A 275 86.38 16.64 -55.94
C MET A 275 86.25 15.87 -57.27
N ARG A 276 85.98 14.55 -57.23
CA ARG A 276 85.69 13.77 -58.45
C ARG A 276 84.42 14.21 -59.15
N LYS A 277 83.37 14.56 -58.40
CA LYS A 277 82.12 15.07 -58.98
C LYS A 277 82.33 16.39 -59.72
N GLN A 278 83.25 17.24 -59.25
CA GLN A 278 83.67 18.47 -59.94
C GLN A 278 84.60 18.20 -61.14
N GLN A 279 85.34 17.09 -61.16
CA GLN A 279 86.17 16.69 -62.31
C GLN A 279 85.36 16.01 -63.43
N ASN A 280 84.31 15.26 -63.08
CA ASN A 280 83.44 14.57 -64.06
C ASN A 280 82.39 15.47 -64.71
N THR A 281 82.20 16.72 -64.26
CA THR A 281 81.36 17.68 -64.99
C THR A 281 81.95 18.07 -66.35
N SER A 282 83.20 17.69 -66.65
CA SER A 282 83.82 17.85 -67.96
C SER A 282 84.02 16.55 -68.76
N ALA A 283 83.58 15.36 -68.30
CA ALA A 283 83.66 14.15 -69.12
C ALA A 283 82.70 13.01 -68.70
N GLU A 284 81.93 12.56 -69.70
CA GLU A 284 81.30 11.24 -69.91
C GLU A 284 79.91 10.91 -69.32
N ILE A 285 79.00 10.62 -70.25
CA ILE A 285 77.68 10.00 -70.08
C ILE A 285 77.90 8.57 -69.55
N PHE A 286 77.66 8.37 -68.26
CA PHE A 286 77.63 7.03 -67.68
C PHE A 286 76.34 6.32 -68.11
N THR A 287 76.43 5.29 -68.94
CA THR A 287 75.31 4.36 -69.15
C THR A 287 75.13 3.54 -67.87
N PRO A 288 73.93 3.54 -67.25
CA PRO A 288 73.73 2.78 -66.03
C PRO A 288 73.81 1.29 -66.34
N VAL A 289 74.79 0.60 -65.74
CA VAL A 289 74.80 -0.87 -65.69
C VAL A 289 73.56 -1.31 -64.92
N LYS A 290 72.61 -1.95 -65.61
CA LYS A 290 71.43 -2.56 -65.01
C LYS A 290 71.88 -3.74 -64.14
N PHE A 291 71.84 -3.57 -62.83
CA PHE A 291 71.93 -4.69 -61.90
C PHE A 291 70.54 -5.32 -61.76
N GLU A 292 70.26 -6.37 -62.52
CA GLU A 292 69.05 -7.18 -62.34
C GLU A 292 69.18 -8.03 -61.07
N MET A 293 68.73 -7.51 -59.94
CA MET A 293 68.40 -8.38 -58.81
C MET A 293 67.23 -9.28 -59.25
N LYS A 294 67.45 -10.60 -59.31
CA LYS A 294 66.36 -11.58 -59.39
C LYS A 294 65.38 -11.26 -58.25
N GLN A 295 64.14 -10.94 -58.57
CA GLN A 295 63.10 -10.76 -57.55
C GLN A 295 62.84 -12.12 -56.88
N VAL A 296 63.45 -12.35 -55.72
CA VAL A 296 63.30 -13.59 -54.93
C VAL A 296 62.00 -13.58 -54.12
N TYR A 297 61.26 -12.46 -54.06
CA TYR A 297 59.98 -12.39 -53.37
C TYR A 297 58.82 -12.68 -54.32
N HIS A 298 58.10 -13.78 -54.08
CA HIS A 298 56.78 -13.99 -54.64
C HIS A 298 55.83 -12.91 -54.12
N LYS A 299 55.19 -12.17 -55.03
CA LYS A 299 54.11 -11.25 -54.67
C LYS A 299 52.93 -12.06 -54.10
N TYR A 300 52.39 -11.59 -52.98
CA TYR A 300 51.17 -12.18 -52.40
C TYR A 300 50.00 -12.11 -53.40
N PRO A 301 49.10 -13.12 -53.43
CA PRO A 301 47.98 -13.13 -54.35
C PRO A 301 47.04 -11.95 -54.06
N GLU A 302 46.80 -11.11 -55.08
CA GLU A 302 45.81 -10.03 -54.99
C GLU A 302 44.43 -10.64 -54.74
N LYS A 303 43.87 -10.41 -53.56
CA LYS A 303 42.45 -10.68 -53.31
C LYS A 303 41.62 -9.72 -54.16
N LYS A 304 40.76 -10.29 -55.02
CA LYS A 304 39.76 -9.55 -55.82
C LYS A 304 38.99 -8.60 -54.90
N ARG A 305 39.20 -7.28 -55.06
CA ARG A 305 38.33 -6.26 -54.45
C ARG A 305 37.00 -6.29 -55.19
N GLU A 306 35.98 -6.85 -54.56
CA GLU A 306 34.60 -6.65 -54.98
C GLU A 306 34.24 -5.17 -54.89
N LYS A 307 33.79 -4.60 -56.01
CA LYS A 307 33.35 -3.21 -56.10
C LYS A 307 32.05 -3.05 -55.31
N ARG A 308 32.13 -2.55 -54.08
CA ARG A 308 30.95 -1.99 -53.40
C ARG A 308 30.71 -0.57 -53.94
N SER A 309 29.55 -0.40 -54.60
CA SER A 309 29.06 0.85 -55.17
C SER A 309 28.88 1.93 -54.10
N MET A 310 29.35 3.14 -54.42
CA MET A 310 29.28 4.35 -53.59
C MET A 310 27.84 4.70 -53.23
N ILE A 311 27.60 4.89 -51.93
CA ILE A 311 26.34 5.37 -51.36
C ILE A 311 26.23 6.88 -51.55
N LYS A 312 25.00 7.31 -51.89
CA LYS A 312 24.54 8.67 -52.16
C LYS A 312 24.83 9.64 -51.01
N SER A 313 25.23 10.85 -51.41
CA SER A 313 25.32 12.07 -50.61
C SER A 313 23.98 12.48 -49.99
N PHE A 314 23.98 12.82 -48.71
CA PHE A 314 23.04 13.79 -48.14
C PHE A 314 23.78 14.73 -47.18
N SER A 315 23.77 16.01 -47.55
CA SER A 315 24.18 17.15 -46.75
C SER A 315 23.09 17.51 -45.75
N ALA A 316 23.45 17.72 -44.49
CA ALA A 316 22.58 18.38 -43.51
C ALA A 316 23.38 19.51 -42.82
N ILE A 317 23.02 20.74 -43.16
CA ILE A 317 23.38 21.96 -42.42
C ILE A 317 22.22 22.23 -41.44
N PRO A 318 22.50 22.58 -40.16
CA PRO A 318 21.46 22.79 -39.17
C PRO A 318 20.83 24.19 -39.31
N LYS A 319 19.50 24.28 -39.11
CA LYS A 319 18.79 25.57 -38.95
C LYS A 319 18.75 25.96 -37.49
N SER A 320 19.12 27.21 -37.23
CA SER A 320 18.87 27.95 -36.00
C SER A 320 17.38 28.31 -35.85
N ARG A 321 16.85 28.14 -34.65
CA ARG A 321 16.04 29.14 -33.96
C ARG A 321 16.02 28.89 -32.46
#